data_AF-L0AGM3-F1
#
_entry.id   AF-L0AGM3-F1
#
_cell.length_a   1.000
_cell.length_b   1.000
_cell.length_c   1.000
_cell.angle_alpha   90.00
_cell.angle_beta   90.00
_cell.angle_gamma   90.00
#
_symmetry.space_group_name_H-M   'P 1'
#
loop_
_entity.id
_entity.type
_entity.pdbx_description
1 polymer ?
#
loop_
_entity_poly.entity_id
_entity_poly.type
_entity_poly.pdbx_seq_one_letter_code
_entity_poly.pdbx_strand_id
1 'polypeptide(L)'
;MMATTHVFVGLVLAAAVTATTPEYAVPAAIAAIVGGLFPDLDVCARHRKTLHFPVYYWVLALPVSLVAFFVPTTATVAVAVFLLSAAAHALSDHVGGGLAARPWEGSSRRAVYSHYHGRWLEPRRWVAYDGSPGDLALAGILAVPALFVFEGSIHSLVVTMLVVSIGYAVFRRYFAGVGERVLEDSRSRRPDE
;
A
#
# COMPACT_ATOMS: atom_id res chain seq x y z
N MET A 1 5.95 -1.32 1.26
CA MET A 1 6.45 0.08 1.40
C MET A 1 5.70 0.71 2.57
N MET A 2 5.72 2.03 2.80
CA MET A 2 4.74 2.62 3.73
C MET A 2 3.32 2.40 3.19
N ALA A 3 2.35 2.20 4.10
CA ALA A 3 0.93 2.11 3.75
C ALA A 3 0.47 3.32 2.91
N THR A 4 0.94 4.53 3.26
CA THR A 4 0.67 5.75 2.51
C THR A 4 1.28 5.75 1.10
N THR A 5 2.45 5.16 0.90
CA THR A 5 3.03 4.99 -0.45
C THR A 5 2.08 4.16 -1.33
N HIS A 6 1.51 3.08 -0.80
CA HIS A 6 0.52 2.26 -1.53
C HIS A 6 -0.75 3.05 -1.86
N VAL A 7 -1.22 3.89 -0.93
CA VAL A 7 -2.34 4.81 -1.20
C VAL A 7 -2.00 5.80 -2.31
N PHE A 8 -0.81 6.39 -2.31
CA PHE A 8 -0.41 7.34 -3.35
C PHE A 8 -0.29 6.67 -4.73
N VAL A 9 0.17 5.41 -4.81
CA VAL A 9 0.11 4.64 -6.06
C VAL A 9 -1.33 4.54 -6.58
N GLY A 10 -2.29 4.21 -5.71
CA GLY A 10 -3.70 4.19 -6.07
C GLY A 10 -4.22 5.56 -6.51
N LEU A 11 -3.83 6.64 -5.82
CA LEU A 11 -4.26 7.99 -6.13
C LEU A 11 -3.71 8.51 -7.46
N VAL A 12 -2.56 8.01 -7.93
CA VAL A 12 -2.10 8.26 -9.31
C VAL A 12 -3.08 7.68 -10.34
N LEU A 13 -3.61 6.47 -10.09
CA LEU A 13 -4.64 5.87 -10.95
C LEU A 13 -5.94 6.69 -10.90
N ALA A 14 -6.37 7.11 -9.70
CA ALA A 14 -7.54 7.96 -9.55
C ALA A 14 -7.37 9.30 -10.26
N ALA A 15 -6.20 9.93 -10.17
CA ALA A 15 -5.89 11.18 -10.86
C ALA A 15 -5.98 11.03 -12.39
N ALA A 16 -5.50 9.90 -12.94
CA ALA A 16 -5.62 9.60 -14.37
C ALA A 16 -7.08 9.42 -14.81
N VAL A 17 -7.92 8.76 -13.99
CA VAL A 17 -9.36 8.66 -14.23
C VAL A 17 -9.99 10.06 -14.21
N THR A 18 -9.75 10.85 -13.17
CA THR A 18 -10.29 12.21 -13.03
C THR A 18 -9.91 13.12 -14.21
N ALA A 19 -8.71 12.98 -14.77
CA ALA A 19 -8.25 13.79 -15.90
C ALA A 19 -9.08 13.59 -17.19
N THR A 20 -9.76 12.45 -17.32
CA THR A 20 -10.58 12.11 -18.50
C THR A 20 -12.08 12.10 -18.21
N THR A 21 -12.45 11.79 -16.96
CA THR A 21 -13.83 11.69 -16.49
C THR A 21 -13.97 12.32 -15.09
N PRO A 22 -14.00 13.66 -14.98
CA PRO A 22 -14.02 14.37 -13.69
C PRO A 22 -15.21 14.03 -12.79
N GLU A 23 -16.33 13.58 -13.36
CA GLU A 23 -17.53 13.16 -12.61
C GLU A 23 -17.28 11.98 -11.67
N TYR A 24 -16.22 11.20 -11.90
CA TYR A 24 -15.82 10.08 -11.04
C TYR A 24 -14.69 10.42 -10.07
N ALA A 25 -14.27 11.68 -9.96
CA ALA A 25 -13.13 12.08 -9.15
C ALA A 25 -13.21 11.59 -7.70
N VAL A 26 -14.32 11.89 -7.03
CA VAL A 26 -14.52 11.51 -5.61
C VAL A 26 -14.64 9.98 -5.45
N PRO A 27 -15.49 9.26 -6.20
CA PRO A 27 -15.54 7.80 -6.14
C PRO A 27 -14.19 7.12 -6.42
N ALA A 28 -13.45 7.59 -7.43
CA ALA A 28 -12.15 7.03 -7.79
C ALA A 28 -11.11 7.27 -6.69
N ALA A 29 -11.05 8.48 -6.11
CA ALA A 29 -10.14 8.77 -5.02
C ALA A 29 -10.41 7.93 -3.77
N ILE A 30 -11.68 7.81 -3.36
CA ILE A 30 -12.07 6.97 -2.22
C ILE A 30 -11.70 5.51 -2.49
N ALA A 31 -12.05 4.99 -3.66
CA ALA A 31 -11.72 3.62 -4.05
C ALA A 31 -10.21 3.36 -4.08
N ALA A 32 -9.43 4.32 -4.56
CA ALA A 32 -7.97 4.25 -4.58
C ALA A 32 -7.38 4.20 -3.17
N ILE A 33 -7.87 5.05 -2.27
CA ILE A 33 -7.42 5.07 -0.87
C ILE A 33 -7.78 3.76 -0.18
N VAL A 34 -9.03 3.32 -0.31
CA VAL A 34 -9.50 2.10 0.34
C VAL A 34 -8.81 0.87 -0.26
N GLY A 35 -8.67 0.78 -1.58
CA GLY A 35 -7.98 -0.32 -2.26
C GLY A 35 -6.47 -0.34 -2.00
N GLY A 36 -5.86 0.84 -1.88
CA GLY A 36 -4.47 1.00 -1.50
C GLY A 36 -4.19 0.64 -0.04
N LEU A 37 -5.16 0.72 0.86
CA LEU A 37 -5.03 0.29 2.27
C LEU A 37 -5.46 -1.15 2.51
N PHE A 38 -6.40 -1.66 1.71
CA PHE A 38 -7.10 -2.91 2.00
C PHE A 38 -6.18 -4.12 2.23
N PRO A 39 -5.11 -4.36 1.42
CA PRO A 39 -4.21 -5.48 1.68
C PRO A 39 -3.55 -5.42 3.07
N ASP A 40 -3.14 -4.23 3.53
CA ASP A 40 -2.45 -4.02 4.81
C ASP A 40 -3.34 -4.30 6.04
N LEU A 41 -4.66 -4.41 5.86
CA LEU A 41 -5.56 -4.79 6.96
C LEU A 41 -5.25 -6.20 7.51
N ASP A 42 -4.44 -7.00 6.81
CA ASP A 42 -3.93 -8.27 7.30
C ASP A 42 -2.74 -8.18 8.29
N VAL A 43 -2.36 -6.97 8.72
CA VAL A 43 -1.32 -6.76 9.74
C VAL A 43 -1.61 -7.49 11.05
N CYS A 44 -2.90 -7.64 11.42
CA CYS A 44 -3.34 -8.40 12.61
C CYS A 44 -3.49 -9.91 12.35
N ALA A 45 -3.24 -10.37 11.12
CA ALA A 45 -3.33 -11.76 10.71
C ALA A 45 -1.95 -12.25 10.23
N ARG A 46 -1.90 -12.96 9.09
CA ARG A 46 -0.62 -13.24 8.41
C ARG A 46 -0.37 -12.15 7.38
N HIS A 47 0.35 -11.12 7.81
CA HIS A 47 0.66 -9.96 6.99
C HIS A 47 1.36 -10.33 5.68
N ARG A 48 1.00 -9.65 4.58
CA ARG A 48 1.45 -9.94 3.21
C ARG A 48 1.20 -11.36 2.72
N LYS A 49 0.19 -12.01 3.29
CA LYS A 49 -0.28 -13.34 2.88
C LYS A 49 -1.79 -13.46 2.88
N THR A 50 -2.50 -12.82 3.80
CA THR A 50 -3.94 -13.10 3.97
C THR A 50 -4.78 -12.29 2.99
N LEU A 51 -4.49 -10.99 2.87
CA LEU A 51 -5.20 -10.07 1.98
C LEU A 51 -4.34 -9.56 0.82
N HIS A 52 -3.08 -10.02 0.73
CA HIS A 52 -2.19 -9.67 -0.36
C HIS A 52 -2.22 -10.74 -1.45
N PHE A 53 -2.83 -10.42 -2.59
CA PHE A 53 -2.96 -11.32 -3.73
C PHE A 53 -2.22 -10.77 -4.96
N PRO A 54 -0.88 -10.91 -5.04
CA PRO A 54 -0.06 -10.28 -6.08
C PRO A 54 -0.32 -10.79 -7.51
N VAL A 55 -1.11 -11.87 -7.67
CA VAL A 55 -1.55 -12.40 -8.97
C VAL A 55 -3.06 -12.25 -9.12
N TYR A 56 -3.85 -12.75 -8.15
CA TYR A 56 -5.31 -12.77 -8.30
C TYR A 56 -5.97 -11.39 -8.32
N TYR A 57 -5.38 -10.38 -7.67
CA TYR A 57 -5.91 -9.02 -7.86
C TYR A 57 -5.78 -8.56 -9.31
N TRP A 58 -4.69 -8.86 -10.01
CA TRP A 58 -4.56 -8.51 -11.44
C TRP A 58 -5.54 -9.29 -12.33
N VAL A 59 -5.74 -10.59 -12.03
CA VAL A 59 -6.72 -11.44 -12.73
C VAL A 59 -8.14 -10.86 -12.65
N LEU A 60 -8.50 -10.22 -11.53
CA LEU A 60 -9.79 -9.56 -11.35
C LEU A 60 -9.80 -8.11 -11.84
N ALA A 61 -8.74 -7.36 -11.59
CA ALA A 61 -8.64 -5.95 -11.92
C ALA A 61 -8.75 -5.73 -13.43
N LEU A 62 -8.05 -6.52 -14.26
CA LEU A 62 -8.03 -6.30 -15.70
C LEU A 62 -9.42 -6.47 -16.37
N PRO A 63 -10.18 -7.56 -16.15
CA PRO A 63 -11.54 -7.66 -16.69
C PRO A 63 -12.48 -6.58 -16.14
N VAL A 64 -12.40 -6.24 -14.85
CA VAL A 64 -13.28 -5.23 -14.25
C VAL A 64 -12.96 -3.83 -14.80
N SER A 65 -11.69 -3.51 -15.02
CA SER A 65 -11.29 -2.28 -15.70
C SER A 65 -11.81 -2.21 -17.13
N LEU A 66 -11.83 -3.34 -17.85
CA LEU A 66 -12.43 -3.41 -19.19
C LEU A 66 -13.94 -3.15 -19.16
N VAL A 67 -14.65 -3.71 -18.17
CA VAL A 67 -16.08 -3.42 -17.96
C VAL A 67 -16.28 -1.94 -17.64
N ALA A 68 -15.46 -1.35 -16.76
CA ALA A 68 -15.55 0.08 -16.43
C ALA A 68 -15.29 0.99 -17.63
N PHE A 69 -14.43 0.57 -18.56
CA PHE A 69 -14.15 1.29 -19.80
C PHE A 69 -15.37 1.31 -20.74
N PHE A 70 -16.05 0.18 -20.94
CA PHE A 70 -17.22 0.10 -21.84
C PHE A 70 -18.54 0.53 -21.18
N VAL A 71 -18.64 0.40 -19.86
CA VAL A 71 -19.84 0.71 -19.08
C VAL A 71 -19.42 1.56 -17.87
N PRO A 72 -19.05 2.83 -18.09
CA PRO A 72 -18.62 3.70 -17.00
C PRO A 72 -19.83 4.07 -16.13
N THR A 73 -19.78 3.62 -14.88
CA THR A 73 -20.71 3.97 -13.81
C THR A 73 -19.88 4.20 -12.55
N THR A 74 -20.45 4.88 -11.55
CA THR A 74 -19.78 5.05 -10.26
C THR A 74 -19.29 3.72 -9.67
N ALA A 75 -20.11 2.66 -9.78
CA ALA A 75 -19.77 1.34 -9.25
C ALA A 75 -18.65 0.66 -10.05
N THR A 76 -18.75 0.61 -11.39
CA THR A 76 -17.73 -0.05 -12.23
C THR A 76 -16.38 0.65 -12.11
N VAL A 77 -16.35 1.99 -12.09
CA VAL A 77 -15.13 2.77 -11.88
C VAL A 77 -14.55 2.55 -10.48
N ALA A 78 -15.37 2.66 -9.43
CA ALA A 78 -14.88 2.47 -8.05
C ALA A 78 -14.31 1.07 -7.84
N VAL A 79 -15.00 0.01 -8.29
CA VAL A 79 -14.50 -1.36 -8.14
C VAL A 79 -13.22 -1.58 -8.95
N ALA A 80 -13.14 -1.04 -10.18
CA ALA A 80 -11.93 -1.12 -11.00
C ALA A 80 -10.74 -0.45 -10.31
N VAL A 81 -10.90 0.79 -9.83
CA VAL A 81 -9.83 1.55 -9.16
C VAL A 81 -9.42 0.91 -7.84
N PHE A 82 -10.38 0.39 -7.07
CA PHE A 82 -10.10 -0.37 -5.84
C PHE A 82 -9.22 -1.60 -6.14
N LEU A 83 -9.63 -2.43 -7.11
CA LEU A 83 -8.91 -3.66 -7.45
C LEU A 83 -7.53 -3.37 -8.03
N LEU A 84 -7.41 -2.37 -8.91
CA LEU A 84 -6.11 -1.94 -9.45
C LEU A 84 -5.19 -1.43 -8.34
N SER A 85 -5.71 -0.67 -7.38
CA SER A 85 -4.91 -0.16 -6.25
C SER A 85 -4.46 -1.30 -5.33
N ALA A 86 -5.33 -2.27 -5.05
CA ALA A 86 -4.97 -3.46 -4.27
C ALA A 86 -3.97 -4.36 -5.02
N ALA A 87 -4.10 -4.48 -6.35
CA ALA A 87 -3.16 -5.21 -7.20
C ALA A 87 -1.78 -4.55 -7.21
N ALA A 88 -1.77 -3.23 -7.39
CA ALA A 88 -0.56 -2.42 -7.36
C ALA A 88 0.11 -2.49 -5.99
N HIS A 89 -0.65 -2.41 -4.89
CA HIS A 89 -0.15 -2.63 -3.54
C HIS A 89 0.59 -3.96 -3.40
N ALA A 90 -0.08 -5.07 -3.70
CA ALA A 90 0.51 -6.40 -3.52
C ALA A 90 1.76 -6.62 -4.41
N LEU A 91 1.79 -6.02 -5.61
CA LEU A 91 2.97 -6.02 -6.48
C LEU A 91 4.10 -5.13 -5.92
N SER A 92 3.73 -3.96 -5.40
CA SER A 92 4.60 -3.00 -4.76
C SER A 92 5.38 -3.60 -3.58
N ASP A 93 4.81 -4.56 -2.86
CA ASP A 93 5.53 -5.30 -1.82
C ASP A 93 6.60 -6.24 -2.36
N HIS A 94 6.40 -6.84 -3.53
CA HIS A 94 7.42 -7.67 -4.17
C HIS A 94 8.65 -6.83 -4.57
N VAL A 95 8.44 -5.58 -5.02
CA VAL A 95 9.53 -4.69 -5.42
C VAL A 95 10.16 -3.91 -4.26
N GLY A 96 9.48 -3.85 -3.11
CA GLY A 96 9.95 -3.19 -1.89
C GLY A 96 10.84 -4.07 -1.00
N GLY A 97 10.87 -3.72 0.29
CA GLY A 97 11.62 -4.42 1.34
C GLY A 97 10.90 -5.66 1.91
N GLY A 98 11.66 -6.52 2.59
CA GLY A 98 11.14 -7.77 3.19
C GLY A 98 10.43 -7.57 4.54
N LEU A 99 9.73 -8.61 4.99
CA LEU A 99 8.87 -8.65 6.20
C LEU A 99 9.58 -8.61 7.57
N ALA A 100 10.87 -8.32 7.64
CA ALA A 100 11.58 -8.30 8.92
C ALA A 100 11.14 -7.09 9.77
N ALA A 101 11.18 -7.22 11.10
CA ALA A 101 10.97 -6.09 12.03
C ALA A 101 11.99 -4.96 11.78
N ARG A 102 13.21 -5.36 11.41
CA ARG A 102 14.33 -4.50 11.03
C ARG A 102 14.60 -4.65 9.53
N PRO A 103 13.74 -4.10 8.66
CA PRO A 103 13.84 -4.34 7.21
C PRO A 103 15.12 -3.76 6.60
N TRP A 104 15.75 -2.77 7.26
CA TRP A 104 17.05 -2.20 6.84
C TRP A 104 18.25 -3.16 6.98
N GLU A 105 18.14 -4.26 7.72
CA GLU A 105 19.19 -5.28 7.80
C GLU A 105 19.15 -6.22 6.59
N GLY A 106 18.02 -6.27 5.88
CA GLY A 106 17.92 -7.07 4.67
C GLY A 106 18.05 -8.58 4.90
N SER A 107 17.72 -9.07 6.09
CA SER A 107 17.82 -10.49 6.45
C SER A 107 16.64 -11.34 5.92
N SER A 108 15.47 -10.73 5.74
CA SER A 108 14.29 -11.45 5.23
C SER A 108 14.32 -11.63 3.72
N ARG A 109 14.08 -12.87 3.28
CA ARG A 109 13.81 -13.26 1.88
C ARG A 109 12.31 -13.35 1.57
N ARG A 110 11.43 -12.91 2.48
CA ARG A 110 9.97 -12.95 2.29
C ARG A 110 9.46 -11.54 2.05
N ALA A 111 8.91 -11.29 0.86
CA ALA A 111 8.24 -10.05 0.50
C ALA A 111 6.73 -10.19 0.61
N VAL A 112 6.12 -10.94 -0.31
CA VAL A 112 4.67 -11.17 -0.39
C VAL A 112 4.41 -12.61 -0.79
N TYR A 113 3.40 -13.24 -0.20
CA TYR A 113 3.04 -14.62 -0.52
C TYR A 113 2.22 -14.66 -1.82
N SER A 114 2.67 -15.45 -2.79
CA SER A 114 1.91 -15.70 -4.01
C SER A 114 1.12 -16.99 -3.87
N HIS A 115 -0.21 -16.86 -3.73
CA HIS A 115 -1.12 -18.01 -3.68
C HIS A 115 -1.17 -18.80 -4.99
N TYR A 116 -0.90 -18.15 -6.11
CA TYR A 116 -0.79 -18.81 -7.40
C TYR A 116 0.43 -19.75 -7.47
N HIS A 117 1.59 -19.30 -6.98
CA HIS A 117 2.82 -20.11 -6.99
C HIS A 117 3.00 -20.99 -5.74
N GLY A 118 2.15 -20.83 -4.72
CA GLY A 118 2.28 -21.54 -3.44
C GLY A 118 3.54 -21.19 -2.64
N ARG A 119 4.12 -19.99 -2.83
CA ARG A 119 5.40 -19.61 -2.19
C ARG A 119 5.50 -18.12 -1.87
N TRP A 120 6.41 -17.78 -0.96
CA TRP A 120 6.86 -16.41 -0.77
C TRP A 120 7.68 -15.95 -1.98
N LEU A 121 7.37 -14.78 -2.49
CA LEU A 121 8.24 -14.07 -3.43
C LEU A 121 9.33 -13.33 -2.65
N GLU A 122 10.53 -13.26 -3.23
CA GLU A 122 11.65 -12.55 -2.62
C GLU A 122 11.53 -11.03 -2.83
N PRO A 123 12.00 -10.20 -1.88
CA PRO A 123 12.01 -8.74 -2.04
C PRO A 123 13.06 -8.31 -3.05
N ARG A 124 12.67 -7.53 -4.08
CA ARG A 124 13.63 -6.97 -5.04
C ARG A 124 14.38 -5.76 -4.52
N ARG A 125 13.85 -5.08 -3.50
CA ARG A 125 14.49 -3.93 -2.82
C ARG A 125 14.84 -2.77 -3.75
N TRP A 126 14.01 -2.52 -4.76
CA TRP A 126 14.08 -1.28 -5.53
C TRP A 126 13.84 -0.08 -4.61
N VAL A 127 12.91 -0.23 -3.68
CA VAL A 127 12.82 0.58 -2.46
C VAL A 127 13.39 -0.25 -1.31
N ALA A 128 14.41 0.30 -0.64
CA ALA A 128 15.22 -0.46 0.33
C ALA A 128 14.38 -1.07 1.46
N TYR A 129 13.53 -0.26 2.09
CA TYR A 129 12.61 -0.68 3.15
C TYR A 129 11.49 0.35 3.37
N ASP A 130 10.43 -0.05 4.08
CA ASP A 130 9.32 0.84 4.45
C ASP A 130 9.79 2.01 5.35
N GLY A 131 9.47 3.24 4.94
CA GLY A 131 9.91 4.44 5.66
C GLY A 131 11.40 4.76 5.50
N SER A 132 12.08 4.17 4.51
CA SER A 132 13.40 4.63 4.07
C SER A 132 13.31 6.02 3.40
N PRO A 133 14.42 6.78 3.30
CA PRO A 133 14.42 8.04 2.56
C PRO A 133 13.95 7.89 1.11
N GLY A 134 14.28 6.77 0.45
CA GLY A 134 13.81 6.46 -0.91
C GLY A 134 12.31 6.18 -0.98
N ASP A 135 11.75 5.52 0.03
CA ASP A 135 10.29 5.31 0.13
C ASP A 135 9.54 6.64 0.35
N LEU A 136 10.06 7.50 1.23
CA LEU A 136 9.49 8.83 1.46
C LEU A 136 9.57 9.72 0.20
N ALA A 137 10.69 9.70 -0.51
CA ALA A 137 10.83 10.43 -1.77
C ALA A 137 9.84 9.92 -2.83
N LEU A 138 9.69 8.59 -2.94
CA LEU A 138 8.72 7.99 -3.84
C LEU A 138 7.29 8.39 -3.47
N ALA A 139 6.92 8.33 -2.18
CA ALA A 139 5.62 8.78 -1.69
C ALA A 139 5.35 10.24 -2.05
N GLY A 140 6.35 11.12 -1.88
CA GLY A 140 6.27 12.53 -2.25
C GLY A 140 6.00 12.73 -3.75
N ILE A 141 6.73 12.02 -4.61
CA ILE A 141 6.54 12.08 -6.07
C ILE A 141 5.15 11.58 -6.47
N LEU A 142 4.72 10.45 -5.91
CA LEU A 142 3.41 9.85 -6.22
C LEU A 142 2.23 10.69 -5.69
N ALA A 143 2.43 11.50 -4.65
CA ALA A 143 1.40 12.39 -4.15
C ALA A 143 1.15 13.61 -5.06
N VAL A 144 2.12 14.00 -5.90
CA VAL A 144 2.04 15.21 -6.74
C VAL A 144 0.75 15.25 -7.58
N PRO A 145 0.40 14.22 -8.39
CA PRO A 145 -0.83 14.28 -9.18
C PRO A 145 -2.07 14.52 -8.32
N ALA A 146 -2.14 13.88 -7.15
CA ALA A 146 -3.29 14.01 -6.26
C ALA A 146 -3.41 15.42 -5.66
N LEU A 147 -2.29 16.09 -5.36
CA LEU A 147 -2.26 17.46 -4.85
C LEU A 147 -2.78 18.50 -5.87
N PHE A 148 -2.61 18.24 -7.17
CA PHE A 148 -3.04 19.15 -8.22
C PHE A 148 -4.43 18.82 -8.78
N VAL A 149 -4.84 17.54 -8.73
CA VAL A 149 -6.10 17.08 -9.33
C VAL A 149 -7.26 17.14 -8.35
N PHE A 150 -7.02 16.88 -7.07
CA PHE A 150 -8.09 16.85 -6.07
C PHE A 150 -8.10 18.10 -5.20
N GLU A 151 -9.31 18.52 -4.83
CA GLU A 151 -9.57 19.67 -3.97
C GLU A 151 -10.29 19.23 -2.67
N GLY A 152 -10.52 20.19 -1.77
CA GLY A 152 -11.30 20.00 -0.56
C GLY A 152 -10.76 18.89 0.36
N SER A 153 -11.65 18.03 0.85
CA SER A 153 -11.32 17.00 1.84
C SER A 153 -10.30 15.97 1.33
N ILE A 154 -10.31 15.63 0.04
CA ILE A 154 -9.35 14.67 -0.53
C ILE A 154 -7.95 15.31 -0.51
N HIS A 155 -7.82 16.57 -0.92
CA HIS A 155 -6.55 17.30 -0.84
C HIS A 155 -6.01 17.35 0.59
N SER A 156 -6.85 17.72 1.57
CA SER A 156 -6.45 17.76 2.98
C SER A 156 -5.99 16.40 3.50
N LEU A 157 -6.63 15.32 3.05
CA LEU A 157 -6.25 13.95 3.39
C LEU A 157 -4.89 13.57 2.79
N VAL A 158 -4.62 13.93 1.52
CA VAL A 158 -3.31 13.72 0.88
C VAL A 158 -2.20 14.44 1.64
N VAL A 159 -2.41 15.71 2.00
CA VAL A 159 -1.45 16.48 2.80
C VAL A 159 -1.22 15.82 4.16
N THR A 160 -2.29 15.37 4.82
CA THR A 160 -2.19 14.67 6.11
C THR A 160 -1.40 13.36 5.98
N MET A 161 -1.65 12.56 4.94
CA MET A 161 -0.89 11.33 4.66
C MET A 161 0.59 11.61 4.40
N LEU A 162 0.95 12.73 3.75
CA LEU A 162 2.34 13.14 3.58
C LEU A 162 2.99 13.49 4.92
N VAL A 163 2.32 14.25 5.79
CA VAL A 163 2.81 14.56 7.14
C VAL A 163 3.02 13.28 7.95
N VAL A 164 2.05 12.36 7.90
CA VAL A 164 2.17 11.03 8.54
C VAL A 164 3.33 10.24 7.97
N SER A 165 3.56 10.27 6.65
CA SER A 165 4.69 9.59 6.00
C SER A 165 6.03 10.13 6.47
N ILE A 166 6.16 11.45 6.57
CA ILE A 166 7.38 12.11 7.08
C ILE A 166 7.62 11.67 8.54
N GLY A 167 6.60 11.77 9.40
CA GLY A 167 6.70 11.35 10.78
C GLY A 167 7.08 9.87 10.91
N TYR A 168 6.41 9.00 10.16
CA TYR A 168 6.73 7.58 10.14
C TYR A 168 8.17 7.32 9.71
N ALA A 169 8.64 7.92 8.63
CA ALA A 169 10.01 7.73 8.14
C ALA A 169 11.06 8.19 9.17
N VAL A 170 10.84 9.34 9.83
CA VAL A 170 11.73 9.86 10.88
C VAL A 170 11.77 8.93 12.10
N PHE A 171 10.61 8.46 12.56
CA PHE A 171 10.51 7.65 13.79
C PHE A 171 10.56 6.14 13.56
N ARG A 172 10.69 5.66 12.31
CA ARG A 172 10.57 4.24 11.95
C ARG A 172 11.44 3.31 12.79
N ARG A 173 12.72 3.65 12.91
CA ARG A 173 13.69 2.85 13.67
C ARG A 173 13.42 2.89 15.17
N TYR A 174 12.96 4.03 15.68
CA TYR A 174 12.58 4.17 17.09
C TYR A 174 11.39 3.26 17.43
N PHE A 175 10.32 3.28 16.63
CA PHE A 175 9.15 2.43 16.85
C PHE A 175 9.47 0.93 16.78
N ALA A 176 10.36 0.52 15.87
CA ALA A 176 10.81 -0.86 15.81
C ALA A 176 11.49 -1.30 17.12
N GLY A 177 12.40 -0.48 17.66
CA GLY A 177 13.09 -0.77 18.92
C GLY A 177 12.17 -0.73 20.14
N VAL A 178 11.12 0.10 20.15
CA VAL A 178 10.09 0.05 21.20
C VAL A 178 9.28 -1.23 21.10
N GLY A 179 8.85 -1.63 19.90
CA GLY A 179 8.09 -2.86 19.68
C GLY A 179 8.85 -4.12 20.10
N GLU A 180 10.14 -4.21 19.78
CA GLU A 180 11.02 -5.31 20.21
C GLU A 180 11.06 -5.43 21.75
N ARG A 181 11.30 -4.31 22.46
CA ARG A 181 11.37 -4.30 23.93
C ARG A 181 10.06 -4.70 24.60
N VAL A 182 8.92 -4.27 24.06
CA VAL A 182 7.60 -4.64 24.60
C VAL A 182 7.34 -6.14 24.44
N LEU A 183 7.75 -6.73 23.31
CA LEU A 183 7.62 -8.17 23.07
C LEU A 183 8.56 -8.99 23.95
N GLU A 184 9.79 -8.52 24.17
CA GLU A 184 10.76 -9.14 25.09
C GLU A 184 10.25 -9.13 26.54
N ASP A 185 9.74 -7.99 27.03
CA ASP A 185 9.17 -7.89 28.39
C ASP A 185 7.88 -8.72 28.54
N SER A 186 7.11 -8.90 27.46
CA SER A 186 5.94 -9.79 27.48
C SER A 186 6.33 -11.27 27.58
N ARG A 187 7.44 -11.67 26.94
CA ARG A 187 7.97 -13.05 27.00
C ARG A 187 8.65 -13.35 28.33
N SER A 188 9.39 -12.41 28.90
CA SER A 188 10.01 -12.58 30.23
C SER A 188 8.97 -12.78 31.34
N ARG A 189 7.76 -12.21 31.18
CA ARG A 189 6.63 -12.36 32.11
C ARG A 189 5.80 -13.64 31.92
N ARG A 190 6.03 -14.42 30.85
CA ARG A 190 5.41 -15.74 30.64
C ARG A 190 6.52 -16.76 30.37
N PRO A 191 7.20 -17.28 31.42
CA PRO A 191 8.37 -18.11 31.21
C PRO A 191 8.08 -19.43 30.50
N ASP A 192 6.91 -20.06 30.70
CA ASP A 192 6.60 -21.37 30.12
C ASP A 192 5.08 -21.58 29.93
N GLU A 193 4.69 -21.80 28.67
CA GLU A 193 3.66 -22.76 28.25
C GLU A 193 4.29 -23.70 27.21
#